data_AF-A0A2N6D3W3-F1
#
_entry.id   AF-A0A2N6D3W3-F1
#
_cell.length_a   1.000
_cell.length_b   1.000
_cell.length_c   1.000
_cell.angle_alpha   90.00
_cell.angle_beta   90.00
_cell.angle_gamma   90.00
#
_symmetry.space_group_name_H-M   'P 1'
#
loop_
_entity.id
_entity.type
_entity.pdbx_description
1 polymer ?
#
loop_
_entity_poly.entity_id
_entity_poly.type
_entity_poly.pdbx_seq_one_letter_code
_entity_poly.pdbx_strand_id
1 'polypeptide(L)'
;MVKKNSVTDIFEHLSEDEISRIMLLKSGLEDLNLILQEIEDTYEQLGDISISDRERKHHKLRLLTLEKYLAELNNKVNNAMGTEDEKEKLS
;
A
#
# COMPACT_ATOMS: atom_id res chain seq x y z
N MET A 1 -28.44 8.06 26.10
CA MET A 1 -27.31 8.76 25.45
C MET A 1 -26.51 7.74 24.68
N VAL A 2 -26.72 7.65 23.36
CA VAL A 2 -25.91 6.78 22.50
C VAL A 2 -24.55 7.48 22.34
N LYS A 3 -23.47 6.84 22.80
CA LYS A 3 -22.12 7.26 22.43
C LYS A 3 -22.01 7.06 20.91
N LYS A 4 -22.17 8.15 20.15
CA LYS A 4 -21.84 8.19 18.73
C LYS A 4 -20.37 7.79 18.59
N ASN A 5 -20.11 6.69 17.89
CA ASN A 5 -18.77 6.26 17.57
C ASN A 5 -18.18 7.27 16.57
N SER A 6 -17.12 7.96 16.96
CA SER A 6 -16.58 9.14 16.24
C SER A 6 -16.11 8.84 14.81
N VAL A 7 -15.96 7.57 14.44
CA VAL A 7 -15.55 7.16 13.09
C VAL A 7 -16.66 7.47 12.07
N THR A 8 -17.92 7.28 12.42
CA THR A 8 -19.05 7.51 11.50
C THR A 8 -19.31 9.01 11.29
N ASP A 9 -19.10 9.83 12.34
CA ASP A 9 -19.31 11.29 12.26
C ASP A 9 -18.30 11.98 11.32
N ILE A 10 -17.09 11.42 11.11
CA ILE A 10 -16.08 11.97 10.19
C ILE A 10 -16.53 11.83 8.73
N PHE A 11 -17.16 10.70 8.37
CA PHE A 11 -17.65 10.48 7.00
C PHE A 11 -18.92 11.29 6.67
N GLU A 12 -19.68 11.73 7.67
CA GLU A 12 -20.89 12.55 7.47
C GLU A 12 -20.58 13.98 6.97
N HIS A 13 -19.33 14.43 7.09
CA HIS A 13 -18.91 15.80 6.74
C HIS A 13 -18.06 15.89 5.46
N LEU A 14 -17.80 14.75 4.82
CA LEU A 14 -16.96 14.67 3.62
C LEU A 14 -17.82 14.65 2.35
N SER A 15 -17.33 15.29 1.30
CA SER A 15 -17.89 15.19 -0.04
C SER A 15 -17.71 13.78 -0.62
N GLU A 16 -18.56 13.39 -1.58
CA GLU A 16 -18.45 12.09 -2.27
C GLU A 16 -17.07 11.89 -2.93
N ASP A 17 -16.45 12.99 -3.40
CA ASP A 17 -15.10 12.99 -3.97
C ASP A 17 -14.01 12.74 -2.92
N GLU A 18 -14.18 13.25 -1.69
CA GLU A 18 -13.26 12.97 -0.59
C GLU A 18 -13.40 11.52 -0.10
N ILE A 19 -14.62 11.01 0.01
CA ILE A 19 -14.87 9.60 0.36
C ILE A 19 -14.25 8.67 -0.69
N SER A 20 -14.43 8.97 -1.98
CA SER A 20 -13.87 8.18 -3.07
C SER A 20 -12.34 8.17 -3.05
N ARG A 21 -11.70 9.32 -2.77
CA ARG A 21 -10.25 9.42 -2.60
C ARG A 21 -9.75 8.63 -1.40
N ILE A 22 -10.42 8.71 -0.25
CA ILE A 22 -10.07 7.94 0.95
C ILE A 22 -10.16 6.44 0.68
N MET A 23 -11.22 5.98 -0.01
CA MET A 23 -11.37 4.56 -0.36
C MET A 23 -10.26 4.09 -1.30
N LEU A 24 -9.86 4.90 -2.27
CA LEU A 24 -8.76 4.59 -3.19
C LEU A 24 -7.41 4.56 -2.47
N LEU A 25 -7.15 5.52 -1.57
CA LEU A 25 -5.94 5.54 -0.73
C LEU A 25 -5.88 4.32 0.19
N LYS A 26 -6.99 3.98 0.84
CA LYS A 26 -7.08 2.80 1.70
C LYS A 26 -6.75 1.52 0.92
N SER A 27 -7.39 1.32 -0.23
CA SER A 27 -7.11 0.16 -1.10
C SER A 27 -5.65 0.14 -1.54
N GLY A 28 -5.09 1.28 -1.94
CA GLY A 28 -3.68 1.36 -2.34
C GLY A 28 -2.71 1.05 -1.19
N LEU A 29 -3.03 1.46 0.04
CA LEU A 29 -2.23 1.13 1.22
C LEU A 29 -2.32 -0.36 1.59
N GLU A 30 -3.49 -0.98 1.47
CA GLU A 30 -3.68 -2.42 1.64
C GLU A 30 -2.83 -3.21 0.62
N ASP A 31 -2.86 -2.81 -0.64
CA ASP A 31 -2.05 -3.41 -1.71
C ASP A 31 -0.53 -3.22 -1.48
N LEU A 32 -0.11 -2.04 -0.99
CA LEU A 32 1.31 -1.79 -0.65
C LEU A 32 1.76 -2.73 0.47
N ASN A 33 0.93 -2.93 1.49
CA ASN A 33 1.25 -3.82 2.59
C ASN A 33 1.40 -5.27 2.12
N LEU A 34 0.53 -5.75 1.22
CA LEU A 34 0.64 -7.09 0.63
C LEU A 34 1.95 -7.25 -0.17
N ILE A 35 2.34 -6.25 -0.95
CA ILE A 35 3.59 -6.30 -1.71
C ILE A 35 4.81 -6.35 -0.77
N LEU A 36 4.78 -5.57 0.32
CA LEU A 36 5.86 -5.60 1.32
C LEU A 36 5.99 -6.97 1.98
N GLN A 37 4.87 -7.59 2.35
CA GLN A 37 4.86 -8.96 2.89
C GLN A 37 5.48 -9.95 1.90
N GLU A 38 5.12 -9.89 0.62
CA GLU A 38 5.72 -10.80 -0.36
C GLU A 38 7.21 -10.55 -0.60
N ILE A 39 7.67 -9.30 -0.43
CA ILE A 39 9.09 -8.95 -0.50
C ILE A 39 9.83 -9.55 0.68
N GLU A 40 9.31 -9.39 1.89
CA GLU A 40 9.86 -9.98 3.13
C GLU A 40 9.96 -11.50 2.99
N ASP A 41 8.88 -12.17 2.61
CA ASP A 41 8.86 -13.61 2.34
C ASP A 41 9.91 -14.02 1.31
N THR A 42 10.04 -13.25 0.23
CA THR A 42 11.03 -13.53 -0.83
C THR A 42 12.46 -13.38 -0.32
N TYR A 43 12.74 -12.42 0.56
CA TYR A 43 14.04 -12.26 1.21
C TYR A 43 14.35 -13.43 2.16
N GLU A 44 13.37 -13.90 2.91
CA GLU A 44 13.53 -15.08 3.77
C GLU A 44 13.92 -16.31 2.94
N GLN A 45 13.22 -16.57 1.82
CA GLN A 45 13.57 -17.67 0.92
C GLN A 45 14.98 -17.53 0.34
N LEU A 46 15.39 -16.31 -0.04
CA LEU A 46 16.74 -16.06 -0.58
C LEU A 46 17.86 -16.24 0.46
N GLY A 47 17.54 -16.02 1.73
CA GLY A 47 18.42 -16.22 2.88
C GLY A 47 18.63 -17.69 3.24
N ASP A 48 17.76 -18.59 2.78
CA ASP A 48 17.91 -20.02 2.98
C ASP A 48 19.12 -20.57 2.17
N ILE A 49 19.96 -21.31 2.87
CA ILE A 49 21.19 -21.93 2.34
C ILE A 49 20.83 -23.16 1.46
N SER A 50 19.64 -23.72 1.64
CA SER A 50 19.20 -24.97 1.00
C SER A 50 18.62 -24.80 -0.42
N ILE A 51 18.35 -23.56 -0.86
CA ILE A 51 17.78 -23.32 -2.19
C ILE A 51 18.81 -23.54 -3.30
N SER A 52 18.35 -24.10 -4.43
CA SER A 52 19.15 -24.25 -5.64
C SER A 52 19.42 -22.91 -6.34
N ASP A 53 20.43 -22.86 -7.21
CA ASP A 53 20.71 -21.68 -8.03
C ASP A 53 19.54 -21.27 -8.93
N ARG A 54 18.76 -22.25 -9.38
CA ARG A 54 17.55 -22.02 -10.18
C ARG A 54 16.47 -21.32 -9.36
N GLU A 55 16.22 -21.80 -8.15
CA GLU A 55 15.27 -21.19 -7.21
C GLU A 55 15.73 -19.79 -6.81
N ARG A 56 17.02 -19.63 -6.50
CA ARG A 56 17.63 -18.32 -6.22
C ARG A 56 17.42 -17.33 -7.35
N LYS A 57 17.61 -17.75 -8.61
CA LYS A 57 17.36 -16.89 -9.78
C LYS A 57 15.88 -16.55 -9.92
N HIS A 58 14.98 -17.50 -9.63
CA HIS A 58 13.54 -17.27 -9.65
C HIS A 58 13.11 -16.24 -8.59
N HIS A 59 13.56 -16.39 -7.34
CA HIS A 59 13.26 -15.45 -6.27
C HIS A 59 13.83 -14.06 -6.53
N LYS A 60 15.04 -13.94 -7.11
CA LYS A 60 15.59 -12.64 -7.54
C LYS A 60 14.71 -11.96 -8.61
N LEU A 61 14.18 -12.72 -9.58
CA LEU A 61 13.28 -12.16 -10.59
C LEU A 61 11.93 -11.73 -9.97
N ARG A 62 11.41 -12.54 -9.03
CA ARG A 62 10.20 -12.20 -8.27
C ARG A 62 10.40 -10.90 -7.50
N LEU A 63 11.52 -10.74 -6.79
CA LEU A 63 11.86 -9.53 -6.06
C LEU A 63 11.88 -8.29 -6.95
N LEU A 64 12.58 -8.34 -8.09
CA LEU A 64 12.62 -7.23 -9.06
C LEU A 64 11.22 -6.84 -9.55
N THR A 65 10.33 -7.81 -9.70
CA THR A 65 8.94 -7.58 -10.13
C THR A 65 8.13 -6.91 -9.02
N LEU A 66 8.27 -7.37 -7.78
CA LEU A 66 7.61 -6.80 -6.61
C LEU A 66 8.06 -5.36 -6.34
N GLU A 67 9.36 -5.08 -6.44
CA GLU A 67 9.92 -3.73 -6.30
C GLU A 67 9.35 -2.76 -7.35
N LYS A 68 9.18 -3.24 -8.59
CA LYS A 68 8.53 -2.47 -9.65
C LYS A 68 7.07 -2.16 -9.32
N TYR A 69 6.30 -3.16 -8.87
CA TYR A 69 4.91 -2.95 -8.48
C TYR A 69 4.77 -2.02 -7.28
N LEU A 70 5.66 -2.13 -6.30
CA LEU A 70 5.70 -1.23 -5.15
C LEU A 70 5.89 0.23 -5.61
N ALA A 71 6.84 0.49 -6.51
CA ALA A 71 7.08 1.82 -7.05
C ALA A 71 5.88 2.38 -7.82
N GLU A 72 5.24 1.56 -8.67
CA GLU A 72 4.06 1.97 -9.44
C GLU A 72 2.86 2.27 -8.52
N LEU A 73 2.64 1.45 -7.50
CA LEU A 73 1.54 1.62 -6.57
C LEU A 73 1.76 2.83 -5.64
N ASN A 74 2.99 3.01 -5.16
CA ASN A 74 3.37 4.19 -4.39
C ASN A 74 3.14 5.48 -5.19
N ASN A 75 3.45 5.48 -6.49
CA ASN A 75 3.12 6.62 -7.37
C ASN A 75 1.61 6.88 -7.46
N LYS A 76 0.79 5.83 -7.60
CA LYS A 76 -0.67 5.96 -7.62
C LYS A 76 -1.23 6.52 -6.32
N VAL A 77 -0.75 6.02 -5.18
CA VAL A 77 -1.14 6.51 -3.85
C VAL A 77 -0.74 7.98 -3.69
N ASN A 78 0.51 8.34 -4.01
CA ASN A 78 0.99 9.72 -3.89
C ASN A 78 0.23 10.70 -4.80
N ASN A 79 -0.20 10.26 -5.98
CA ASN A 79 -1.03 11.06 -6.88
C ASN A 79 -2.46 11.21 -6.34
N ALA A 80 -3.00 10.17 -5.71
CA ALA A 80 -4.32 10.19 -5.10
C ALA A 80 -4.41 11.06 -3.83
N MET A 81 -3.27 11.31 -3.16
CA MET A 81 -3.18 12.21 -2.01
C MET A 81 -3.30 13.70 -2.39
N GLY A 82 -3.37 14.04 -3.69
CA GLY A 82 -3.52 15.42 -4.16
C GLY A 82 -2.21 16.23 -4.15
N THR A 83 -2.34 17.54 -4.30
CA THR A 83 -1.24 18.52 -4.25
C THR A 83 -0.69 18.70 -2.83
N GLU A 84 0.50 19.32 -2.67
CA GLU A 84 1.06 19.58 -1.32
C GLU A 84 0.09 20.33 -0.40
N ASP A 85 -0.64 21.31 -0.94
CA ASP A 85 -1.67 22.08 -0.22
C ASP A 85 -2.88 21.21 0.22
N GLU A 86 -3.15 20.11 -0.49
CA GLU A 86 -4.20 19.15 -0.14
C GLU A 86 -3.69 18.09 0.85
N LYS A 87 -2.40 17.73 0.78
CA LYS A 87 -1.72 16.82 1.72
C LYS A 87 -1.65 17.41 3.13
N GLU A 88 -1.44 18.72 3.27
CA GLU A 88 -1.45 19.41 4.56
C GLU A 88 -2.82 19.39 5.26
N LYS A 89 -3.93 19.30 4.51
CA LYS A 89 -5.29 19.21 5.08
C LYS A 89 -5.63 17.82 5.64
N LEU A 90 -4.88 16.80 5.23
CA LEU A 90 -5.08 15.40 5.63
C LEU A 90 -4.12 14.95 6.74
N SER A 91 -3.16 15.79 7.13
CA SER A 91 -2.16 15.56 8.19
C SER A 91 -2.60 16.16 9.52
#